data_AF-A0A351GP56-F1
#
_entry.id   AF-A0A351GP56-F1
#
_cell.length_a   1.000
_cell.length_b   1.000
_cell.length_c   1.000
_cell.angle_alpha   90.00
_cell.angle_beta   90.00
_cell.angle_gamma   90.00
#
_symmetry.space_group_name_H-M   'P 1'
#
loop_
_entity.id
_entity.type
_entity.pdbx_description
1 polymer ?
#
loop_
_entity_poly.entity_id
_entity_poly.type
_entity_poly.pdbx_seq_one_letter_code
_entity_poly.pdbx_strand_id
1 'polypeptide(L)'
;MIEYGHNGLLVFLSLLVSLVAGFTGLSLTKDLSSKSFSQRKIAVALASFALGGGIWSMHFVAMLGLQMPILFYYDAAITLVSALIAILLVAVALGLLHFTNRTPVTIIAAGGITGIGILAMHYVGMAGLQLCRAVYTAPGLLIASVAAMFMCIMAFRIAYTNRNDKNIVIGTIGFGGAVFSVHFFAMWGTNFVAVDQITEFGPTINNEIMAIGVILTSFVILGAFLWVSATFLTPPSVTEEKENDAPMTERIALPCESDGKRVFVLAQDVSFLRADGHYTQVYTDEGRLFCAWPITQAATRLLPTGFIQVHRSYLVNPSKIARFERGKDKGSILFSQDLLPPVPVSRSKVKDVQELMAAQVGAIRAN
;
A
#
# COMPACT_ATOMS: atom_id res chain seq x y z
N MET A 1 48.27 19.34 9.97
CA MET A 1 47.19 18.44 9.53
C MET A 1 47.17 17.31 10.53
N ILE A 2 46.00 16.99 11.07
CA ILE A 2 45.88 15.99 12.13
C ILE A 2 45.79 14.61 11.50
N GLU A 3 46.62 13.67 11.95
CA GLU A 3 46.46 12.26 11.59
C GLU A 3 45.20 11.70 12.27
N TYR A 4 44.41 10.93 11.53
CA TYR A 4 43.18 10.35 12.03
C TYR A 4 43.00 8.90 11.57
N GLY A 5 42.33 8.12 12.41
CA GLY A 5 41.95 6.73 12.15
C GLY A 5 40.45 6.52 12.30
N HIS A 6 40.00 5.29 12.08
CA HIS A 6 38.61 4.91 12.31
C HIS A 6 38.50 3.63 13.12
N ASN A 7 37.58 3.61 14.07
CA ASN A 7 37.18 2.39 14.76
C ASN A 7 36.36 1.48 13.81
N GLY A 8 36.90 0.31 13.47
CA GLY A 8 36.27 -0.60 12.51
C GLY A 8 34.88 -1.09 12.89
N LEU A 9 34.58 -1.22 14.19
CA LEU A 9 33.25 -1.63 14.66
C LEU A 9 32.21 -0.53 14.36
N LEU A 10 32.53 0.73 14.66
CA LEU A 10 31.62 1.86 14.40
C LEU A 10 31.45 2.10 12.89
N VAL A 11 32.49 1.88 12.09
CA VAL A 11 32.37 1.87 10.62
C VAL A 11 31.41 0.78 10.14
N PHE A 12 31.52 -0.44 10.68
CA PHE A 12 30.58 -1.52 10.32
C PHE A 12 29.15 -1.22 10.78
N LEU A 13 28.98 -0.69 12.00
CA LEU A 13 27.66 -0.33 12.53
C LEU A 13 27.01 0.80 11.75
N SER A 14 27.77 1.78 11.24
CA SER A 14 27.23 2.85 10.41
C SER A 14 26.65 2.30 9.11
N LEU A 15 27.34 1.35 8.46
CA LEU A 15 26.82 0.64 7.29
C LEU A 15 25.53 -0.12 7.61
N LEU A 16 25.47 -0.82 8.75
CA LEU A 16 24.27 -1.54 9.15
C LEU A 16 23.09 -0.57 9.35
N VAL A 17 23.31 0.56 10.02
CA VAL A 17 22.28 1.59 10.24
C VAL A 17 21.75 2.14 8.92
N SER A 18 22.61 2.43 7.92
CA SER A 18 22.15 2.93 6.62
C SER A 18 21.35 1.89 5.83
N LEU A 19 21.74 0.61 5.89
CA LEU A 19 21.00 -0.49 5.26
C LEU A 19 19.62 -0.68 5.90
N VAL A 20 19.56 -0.71 7.23
CA VAL A 20 18.30 -0.84 7.98
C VAL A 20 17.36 0.33 7.68
N ALA A 21 17.87 1.56 7.75
CA ALA A 21 17.08 2.75 7.41
C ALA A 21 16.58 2.72 5.96
N GLY A 22 17.46 2.35 5.03
CA GLY A 22 17.15 2.16 3.61
C GLY A 22 16.03 1.16 3.38
N PHE A 23 16.07 0.01 4.08
CA PHE A 23 15.04 -1.01 4.00
C PHE A 23 13.71 -0.47 4.52
N THR A 24 13.72 0.10 5.73
CA THR A 24 12.53 0.64 6.40
C THR A 24 11.83 1.67 5.52
N GLY A 25 12.57 2.66 5.01
CA GLY A 25 11.98 3.75 4.23
C GLY A 25 11.45 3.32 2.86
N LEU A 26 12.20 2.50 2.11
CA LEU A 26 11.76 2.03 0.79
C LEU A 26 10.61 1.03 0.90
N SER A 27 10.57 0.24 1.97
CA SER A 27 9.48 -0.71 2.24
C SER A 27 8.21 -0.01 2.73
N LEU A 28 8.31 1.03 3.56
CA LEU A 28 7.16 1.87 3.96
C LEU A 28 6.44 2.51 2.78
N THR A 29 7.14 2.69 1.67
CA THR A 29 6.60 3.28 0.44
C THR A 29 6.10 2.24 -0.57
N LYS A 30 6.13 0.95 -0.23
CA LYS A 30 5.52 -0.14 -1.02
C LYS A 30 4.00 0.01 -1.06
N ASP A 31 3.41 -0.29 -2.22
CA ASP A 31 1.96 -0.33 -2.50
C ASP A 31 1.17 0.95 -2.16
N LEU A 32 1.84 2.10 -2.07
CA LEU A 32 1.17 3.38 -1.81
C LEU A 32 0.26 3.87 -2.95
N SER A 33 0.18 3.16 -4.09
CA SER A 33 -0.76 3.47 -5.18
C SER A 33 -2.19 3.02 -4.94
N SER A 34 -2.41 1.99 -4.12
CA SER A 34 -3.74 1.50 -3.78
C SER A 34 -4.31 2.13 -2.50
N LYS A 35 -3.51 2.88 -1.75
CA LYS A 35 -3.89 3.51 -0.47
C LYS A 35 -4.53 4.89 -0.66
N SER A 36 -5.30 5.32 0.34
CA SER A 36 -5.91 6.65 0.35
C SER A 36 -4.85 7.76 0.37
N PHE A 37 -5.23 8.96 -0.07
CA PHE A 37 -4.32 10.11 -0.13
C PHE A 37 -3.68 10.44 1.23
N SER A 38 -4.46 10.38 2.32
CA SER A 38 -3.97 10.61 3.68
C SER A 38 -2.99 9.53 4.14
N GLN A 39 -3.28 8.26 3.86
CA GLN A 39 -2.37 7.16 4.19
C GLN A 39 -1.05 7.26 3.42
N ARG A 40 -1.10 7.65 2.14
CA ARG A 40 0.09 7.92 1.34
C ARG A 40 0.94 9.03 1.94
N LYS A 41 0.34 10.15 2.38
CA LYS A 41 1.05 11.24 3.06
C LYS A 41 1.78 10.79 4.31
N ILE A 42 1.08 10.06 5.19
CA ILE A 42 1.67 9.54 6.44
C ILE A 42 2.82 8.59 6.13
N ALA A 43 2.65 7.67 5.18
CA ALA A 43 3.71 6.74 4.80
C ALA A 43 4.94 7.43 4.21
N VAL A 44 4.75 8.44 3.35
CA VAL A 44 5.86 9.26 2.82
C VAL A 44 6.56 10.01 3.94
N ALA A 45 5.82 10.60 4.89
CA ALA A 45 6.40 11.27 6.04
C ALA A 45 7.26 10.32 6.89
N LEU A 46 6.71 9.17 7.28
CA LEU A 46 7.44 8.15 8.05
C LEU A 46 8.68 7.64 7.31
N ALA A 47 8.58 7.38 6.00
CA ALA A 47 9.71 6.97 5.18
C ALA A 47 10.78 8.06 5.09
N SER A 48 10.39 9.34 5.06
CA SER A 48 11.33 10.47 5.04
C SER A 48 12.10 10.60 6.35
N PHE A 49 11.40 10.42 7.49
CA PHE A 49 12.06 10.34 8.80
C PHE A 49 13.01 9.15 8.89
N ALA A 50 12.61 7.97 8.39
CA ALA A 50 13.45 6.78 8.40
C ALA A 50 14.70 6.93 7.53
N LEU A 51 14.56 7.34 6.27
CA LEU A 51 15.69 7.52 5.34
C LEU A 51 16.57 8.70 5.74
N GLY A 52 15.97 9.87 6.00
CA GLY A 52 16.71 11.08 6.39
C GLY A 52 17.39 10.93 7.76
N GLY A 53 16.67 10.39 8.74
CA GLY A 53 17.23 10.05 10.04
C GLY A 53 18.30 8.96 9.96
N GLY A 54 18.19 8.02 9.00
CA GLY A 54 19.21 7.02 8.72
C GLY A 54 20.48 7.60 8.09
N ILE A 55 20.35 8.54 7.15
CA ILE A 55 21.49 9.31 6.62
C ILE A 55 22.20 10.04 7.77
N TRP A 56 21.41 10.72 8.61
CA TRP A 56 21.93 11.43 9.77
C TRP A 56 22.66 10.49 10.75
N SER A 57 21.99 9.42 11.16
CA SER A 57 22.52 8.46 12.13
C SER A 57 23.77 7.78 11.59
N MET A 58 23.78 7.34 10.32
CA MET A 58 24.97 6.72 9.71
C MET A 58 26.18 7.64 9.83
N HIS A 59 26.06 8.89 9.40
CA HIS A 59 27.14 9.86 9.44
C HIS A 59 27.70 10.01 10.86
N PHE A 60 26.84 10.20 11.87
CA PHE A 60 27.31 10.44 13.23
C PHE A 60 27.79 9.16 13.94
N VAL A 61 27.28 7.97 13.60
CA VAL A 61 27.93 6.70 14.00
C VAL A 61 29.36 6.66 13.43
N ALA A 62 29.54 7.01 12.15
CA ALA A 62 30.85 7.02 11.52
C ALA A 62 31.79 8.08 12.13
N MET A 63 31.28 9.28 12.44
CA MET A 63 32.03 10.34 13.12
C MET A 63 32.41 9.97 14.55
N LEU A 64 31.56 9.26 15.30
CA LEU A 64 31.95 8.68 16.60
C LEU A 64 33.06 7.63 16.45
N GLY A 65 33.16 7.02 15.27
CA GLY A 65 34.26 6.13 14.90
C GLY A 65 35.56 6.87 14.56
N LEU A 66 35.54 8.17 14.33
CA LEU A 66 36.72 8.97 13.99
C LEU A 66 37.64 9.12 15.20
N GLN A 67 38.88 8.69 15.06
CA GLN A 67 39.90 8.74 16.12
C GLN A 67 40.92 9.81 15.79
N MET A 68 41.02 10.84 16.63
CA MET A 68 41.97 11.93 16.49
C MET A 68 42.71 12.17 17.81
N PRO A 69 43.97 12.65 17.79
CA PRO A 69 44.74 13.00 18.99
C PRO A 69 44.29 14.32 19.64
N ILE A 70 43.08 14.80 19.33
CA ILE A 70 42.50 16.02 19.88
C ILE A 70 41.05 15.76 20.32
N LEU A 71 40.60 16.53 21.30
CA LEU A 71 39.19 16.61 21.65
C LEU A 71 38.47 17.53 20.67
N PHE A 72 37.28 17.14 20.25
CA PHE A 72 36.41 17.93 19.40
C PHE A 72 34.96 17.73 19.85
N TYR A 73 34.13 18.71 19.52
CA TYR A 73 32.72 18.76 19.91
C TYR A 73 31.86 19.07 18.68
N TYR A 74 30.55 19.07 18.86
CA TYR A 74 29.59 19.44 17.82
C TYR A 74 28.71 20.59 18.29
N ASP A 75 28.38 21.51 17.38
CA ASP A 75 27.33 22.49 17.59
C ASP A 75 25.95 21.81 17.49
N ALA A 76 25.14 21.91 18.54
CA ALA A 76 23.83 21.27 18.58
C ALA A 76 22.88 21.75 17.48
N ALA A 77 22.87 23.06 17.21
CA ALA A 77 21.94 23.65 16.26
C ALA A 77 22.30 23.25 14.83
N ILE A 78 23.58 23.33 14.46
CA ILE A 78 24.05 22.91 13.12
C ILE A 78 23.84 21.40 12.94
N THR A 79 24.12 20.60 13.97
CA THR A 79 23.87 19.14 13.97
C THR A 79 22.39 18.84 13.70
N LEU A 80 21.48 19.51 14.40
CA LEU A 80 20.03 19.32 14.21
C LEU A 80 19.57 19.79 12.82
N VAL A 81 20.07 20.94 12.35
CA VAL A 81 19.78 21.47 11.01
C VAL A 81 20.24 20.46 9.94
N SER A 82 21.40 19.83 10.08
CA SER A 82 21.87 18.80 9.14
C SER A 82 20.89 17.61 9.04
N ALA A 83 20.31 17.18 10.17
CA ALA A 83 19.30 16.12 10.20
C ALA A 83 18.02 16.54 9.46
N LEU A 84 17.53 17.76 9.75
CA LEU A 84 16.33 18.30 9.13
C LEU A 84 16.50 18.46 7.61
N ILE A 85 17.67 18.91 7.14
CA ILE A 85 17.98 19.01 5.71
C ILE A 85 17.83 17.66 5.01
N ALA A 86 18.40 16.59 5.58
CA ALA A 86 18.27 15.25 5.02
C ALA A 86 16.81 14.79 4.96
N ILE A 87 16.07 14.94 6.07
CA ILE A 87 14.67 14.53 6.16
C ILE A 87 13.82 15.28 5.13
N LEU A 88 13.99 16.60 5.01
CA LEU A 88 13.20 17.42 4.10
C LEU A 88 13.53 17.14 2.63
N LEU A 89 14.80 16.98 2.26
CA LEU A 89 15.16 16.67 0.87
C LEU A 89 14.70 15.28 0.46
N VAL A 90 14.80 14.28 1.35
CA VAL A 90 14.21 12.98 1.09
C VAL A 90 12.69 13.06 1.00
N ALA A 91 12.03 13.87 1.83
CA ALA A 91 10.58 14.10 1.74
C ALA A 91 10.16 14.70 0.40
N VAL A 92 10.93 15.65 -0.13
CA VAL A 92 10.70 16.21 -1.48
C VAL A 92 10.88 15.13 -2.54
N ALA A 93 11.95 14.31 -2.46
CA ALA A 93 12.20 13.23 -3.41
C ALA A 93 11.09 12.17 -3.41
N LEU A 94 10.67 11.70 -2.23
CA LEU A 94 9.56 10.75 -2.10
C LEU A 94 8.23 11.39 -2.49
N GLY A 95 8.03 12.67 -2.15
CA GLY A 95 6.87 13.44 -2.55
C GLY A 95 6.72 13.48 -4.06
N LEU A 96 7.80 13.74 -4.78
CA LEU A 96 7.85 13.68 -6.24
C LEU A 96 7.43 12.30 -6.76
N LEU A 97 7.98 11.21 -6.21
CA LEU A 97 7.69 9.84 -6.68
C LEU A 97 6.29 9.33 -6.36
N HIS A 98 5.65 9.87 -5.32
CA HIS A 98 4.37 9.38 -4.83
C HIS A 98 3.21 10.32 -5.09
N PHE A 99 3.43 11.60 -5.43
CA PHE A 99 2.34 12.54 -5.76
C PHE A 99 2.40 13.08 -7.19
N THR A 100 3.33 12.60 -8.01
CA THR A 100 3.37 12.89 -9.45
C THR A 100 3.47 11.60 -10.28
N ASN A 101 3.40 11.74 -11.61
CA ASN A 101 3.57 10.60 -12.52
C ASN A 101 5.01 10.08 -12.44
N ARG A 102 5.16 8.77 -12.24
CA ARG A 102 6.46 8.10 -12.21
C ARG A 102 6.96 7.91 -13.64
N THR A 103 7.85 8.78 -14.06
CA THR A 103 8.56 8.73 -15.34
C THR A 103 10.05 8.53 -15.06
N PRO A 104 10.86 8.11 -16.05
CA PRO A 104 12.31 8.03 -15.87
C PRO A 104 12.93 9.34 -15.37
N VAL A 105 12.39 10.48 -15.81
CA VAL A 105 12.83 11.82 -15.40
C VAL A 105 12.53 12.07 -13.92
N THR A 106 11.31 11.77 -13.45
CA THR A 106 10.98 11.99 -12.03
C THR A 106 11.75 11.05 -11.11
N ILE A 107 12.09 9.84 -11.56
CA ILE A 107 12.96 8.91 -10.81
C ILE A 107 14.40 9.42 -10.73
N ILE A 108 14.96 9.89 -11.85
CA ILE A 108 16.31 10.48 -11.87
C ILE A 108 16.36 11.73 -10.98
N ALA A 109 15.35 12.59 -11.08
CA ALA A 109 15.25 13.80 -10.26
C ALA A 109 15.17 13.46 -8.77
N ALA A 110 14.36 12.47 -8.36
CA ALA A 110 14.25 12.07 -6.96
C ALA A 110 15.55 11.46 -6.40
N GLY A 111 16.24 10.63 -7.19
CA GLY A 111 17.56 10.12 -6.83
C GLY A 111 18.60 11.24 -6.70
N GLY A 112 18.58 12.21 -7.62
CA GLY A 112 19.44 13.40 -7.58
C GLY A 112 19.18 14.29 -6.36
N ILE A 113 17.92 14.59 -6.04
CA ILE A 113 17.52 15.36 -4.84
C ILE A 113 17.99 14.65 -3.57
N THR A 114 17.87 13.33 -3.52
CA THR A 114 18.35 12.52 -2.38
C THR A 114 19.88 12.55 -2.29
N GLY A 115 20.60 12.47 -3.41
CA GLY A 115 22.06 12.62 -3.46
C GLY A 115 22.53 13.99 -2.95
N ILE A 116 21.85 15.07 -3.36
CA ILE A 116 22.06 16.42 -2.83
C ILE A 116 21.80 16.44 -1.32
N GLY A 117 20.75 15.77 -0.85
CA GLY A 117 20.43 15.65 0.58
C GLY A 117 21.53 15.00 1.40
N ILE A 118 22.15 13.93 0.88
CA ILE A 118 23.28 13.26 1.55
C ILE A 118 24.49 14.20 1.63
N LEU A 119 24.84 14.88 0.53
CA LEU A 119 25.97 15.82 0.52
C LEU A 119 25.72 17.00 1.45
N ALA A 120 24.54 17.61 1.37
CA ALA A 120 24.17 18.76 2.18
C ALA A 120 24.19 18.40 3.67
N MET A 121 23.58 17.29 4.05
CA MET A 121 23.64 16.79 5.41
C MET A 121 25.08 16.50 5.86
N HIS A 122 25.91 15.86 5.02
CA HIS A 122 27.29 15.55 5.36
C HIS A 122 28.09 16.83 5.63
N TYR A 123 28.12 17.79 4.69
CA TYR A 123 28.95 18.98 4.83
C TYR A 123 28.41 19.98 5.87
N VAL A 124 27.09 20.07 6.05
CA VAL A 124 26.51 20.84 7.16
C VAL A 124 26.83 20.17 8.50
N GLY A 125 26.77 18.83 8.59
CA GLY A 125 27.18 18.09 9.78
C GLY A 125 28.66 18.33 10.14
N MET A 126 29.55 18.28 9.14
CA MET A 126 30.98 18.58 9.31
C MET A 126 31.23 20.05 9.70
N ALA A 127 30.42 20.99 9.20
CA ALA A 127 30.48 22.40 9.59
C ALA A 127 30.09 22.62 11.07
N GLY A 128 29.42 21.65 11.70
CA GLY A 128 29.11 21.68 13.11
C GLY A 128 30.28 21.32 14.02
N LEU A 129 31.44 20.89 13.50
CA LEU A 129 32.61 20.57 14.33
C LEU A 129 33.15 21.82 15.06
N GLN A 130 33.41 21.66 16.36
CA GLN A 130 33.95 22.68 17.26
C GLN A 130 35.32 22.23 17.78
N LEU A 131 36.24 23.19 17.96
CA LEU A 131 37.67 22.97 18.26
C LEU A 131 38.45 22.18 17.19
N CYS A 132 37.79 21.83 16.10
CA CYS A 132 38.36 21.15 14.95
C CYS A 132 37.63 21.65 13.69
N ARG A 133 38.39 22.04 12.67
CA ARG A 133 37.85 22.49 11.39
C ARG A 133 38.17 21.48 10.29
N ALA A 134 37.13 21.12 9.53
CA ALA A 134 37.26 20.35 8.31
C ALA A 134 37.68 21.25 7.13
N VAL A 135 38.75 20.88 6.44
CA VAL A 135 39.28 21.54 5.25
C VAL A 135 39.14 20.59 4.07
N TYR A 136 38.27 20.96 3.13
CA TYR A 136 37.90 20.12 2.00
C TYR A 136 38.84 20.32 0.82
N THR A 137 39.17 19.22 0.14
CA THR A 137 39.93 19.24 -1.11
C THR A 137 38.98 19.22 -2.32
N ALA A 138 39.37 19.90 -3.41
CA ALA A 138 38.56 19.91 -4.64
C ALA A 138 38.33 18.50 -5.23
N PRO A 139 39.34 17.59 -5.28
CA PRO A 139 39.11 16.21 -5.72
C PRO A 139 38.13 15.45 -4.82
N GLY A 140 38.23 15.64 -3.50
CA GLY A 140 37.33 15.03 -2.52
C GLY A 140 35.87 15.44 -2.73
N LEU A 141 35.62 16.75 -2.84
CA LEU A 141 34.30 17.30 -3.12
C LEU A 141 33.73 16.75 -4.44
N LEU A 142 34.54 16.68 -5.48
CA LEU A 142 34.12 16.20 -6.80
C LEU A 142 33.76 14.71 -6.77
N ILE A 143 34.62 13.86 -6.19
CA ILE A 143 34.37 12.41 -6.10
C ILE A 143 33.13 12.13 -5.26
N ALA A 144 33.01 12.75 -4.08
CA ALA A 144 31.84 12.59 -3.22
C ALA A 144 30.56 13.02 -3.94
N SER A 145 30.59 14.15 -4.67
CA SER A 145 29.43 14.67 -5.40
C SER A 145 29.01 13.74 -6.54
N VAL A 146 29.96 13.30 -7.37
CA VAL A 146 29.69 12.36 -8.47
C VAL A 146 29.16 11.03 -7.93
N ALA A 147 29.78 10.50 -6.87
CA ALA A 147 29.35 9.26 -6.22
C ALA A 147 27.93 9.39 -5.66
N ALA A 148 27.62 10.49 -4.96
CA ALA A 148 26.30 10.72 -4.39
C ALA A 148 25.22 10.77 -5.46
N MET A 149 25.44 11.52 -6.53
CA MET A 149 24.49 11.63 -7.63
C MET A 149 24.31 10.29 -8.33
N PHE A 150 25.40 9.64 -8.74
CA PHE A 150 25.35 8.39 -9.49
C PHE A 150 24.72 7.25 -8.69
N MET A 151 25.19 7.02 -7.46
CA MET A 151 24.74 5.89 -6.65
C MET A 151 23.28 6.06 -6.19
N CYS A 152 22.86 7.27 -5.79
CA CYS A 152 21.47 7.51 -5.42
C CYS A 152 20.51 7.42 -6.61
N ILE A 153 20.89 7.96 -7.77
CA ILE A 153 20.09 7.80 -8.99
C ILE A 153 19.95 6.32 -9.33
N MET A 154 21.04 5.53 -9.26
CA MET A 154 20.98 4.10 -9.55
C MET A 154 20.11 3.35 -8.53
N ALA A 155 20.28 3.60 -7.24
CA ALA A 155 19.48 2.99 -6.17
C ALA A 155 17.98 3.25 -6.36
N PHE A 156 17.60 4.50 -6.64
CA PHE A 156 16.20 4.88 -6.88
C PHE A 156 15.68 4.31 -8.20
N ARG A 157 16.49 4.30 -9.26
CA ARG A 157 16.11 3.64 -10.53
C ARG A 157 15.80 2.17 -10.33
N ILE A 158 16.65 1.44 -9.61
CA ILE A 158 16.42 0.03 -9.32
C ILE A 158 15.13 -0.14 -8.51
N ALA A 159 14.96 0.61 -7.41
CA ALA A 159 13.81 0.50 -6.52
C ALA A 159 12.47 0.90 -7.17
N TYR A 160 12.47 1.88 -8.07
CA TYR A 160 11.24 2.50 -8.59
C TYR A 160 10.91 2.18 -10.05
N THR A 161 11.80 1.58 -10.86
CA THR A 161 11.46 1.20 -12.25
C THR A 161 10.44 0.08 -12.29
N ASN A 162 10.73 -1.03 -11.58
CA ASN A 162 9.82 -2.17 -11.44
C ASN A 162 9.68 -2.45 -9.94
N ARG A 163 8.62 -1.93 -9.31
CA ARG A 163 8.51 -1.94 -7.85
C ARG A 163 8.04 -3.31 -7.33
N ASN A 164 8.96 -4.26 -7.22
CA ASN A 164 8.77 -5.57 -6.58
C ASN A 164 9.71 -5.73 -5.39
N ASP A 165 9.53 -6.79 -4.60
CA ASP A 165 10.28 -7.00 -3.35
C ASP A 165 11.79 -7.12 -3.57
N LYS A 166 12.18 -7.83 -4.63
CA LYS A 166 13.58 -7.97 -5.02
C LYS A 166 14.22 -6.62 -5.31
N ASN A 167 13.55 -5.76 -6.08
CA ASN A 167 14.07 -4.47 -6.46
C ASN A 167 14.08 -3.47 -5.30
N ILE A 168 13.15 -3.60 -4.35
CA ILE A 168 13.21 -2.84 -3.09
C ILE A 168 14.48 -3.24 -2.31
N VAL A 169 14.75 -4.54 -2.14
CA VAL A 169 15.95 -5.02 -1.43
C VAL A 169 17.24 -4.60 -2.12
N ILE A 170 17.34 -4.75 -3.45
CA ILE A 170 18.54 -4.31 -4.20
C ILE A 170 18.68 -2.79 -4.12
N GLY A 171 17.58 -2.05 -4.25
CA GLY A 171 17.57 -0.60 -4.08
C GLY A 171 17.99 -0.15 -2.68
N THR A 172 17.62 -0.88 -1.64
CA THR A 172 18.08 -0.68 -0.26
C THR A 172 19.58 -0.86 -0.13
N ILE A 173 20.14 -1.95 -0.67
CA ILE A 173 21.59 -2.18 -0.65
C ILE A 173 22.30 -1.04 -1.40
N GLY A 174 21.77 -0.64 -2.56
CA GLY A 174 22.28 0.50 -3.32
C GLY A 174 22.22 1.81 -2.55
N PHE A 175 21.11 2.11 -1.87
CA PHE A 175 20.95 3.34 -1.09
C PHE A 175 21.85 3.35 0.15
N GLY A 176 21.85 2.28 0.96
CA GLY A 176 22.70 2.19 2.15
C GLY A 176 24.18 2.24 1.79
N GLY A 177 24.56 1.58 0.70
CA GLY A 177 25.91 1.66 0.12
C GLY A 177 26.27 3.05 -0.41
N ALA A 178 25.33 3.77 -1.03
CA ALA A 178 25.52 5.15 -1.49
C ALA A 178 25.81 6.08 -0.30
N VAL A 179 24.96 6.04 0.72
CA VAL A 179 25.08 6.85 1.94
C VAL A 179 26.45 6.59 2.58
N PHE A 180 26.79 5.32 2.80
CA PHE A 180 28.08 4.89 3.38
C PHE A 180 29.27 5.37 2.55
N SER A 181 29.29 5.06 1.26
CA SER A 181 30.43 5.36 0.39
C SER A 181 30.67 6.86 0.26
N VAL A 182 29.61 7.66 0.13
CA VAL A 182 29.72 9.12 0.02
C VAL A 182 30.36 9.74 1.26
N HIS A 183 29.99 9.27 2.46
CA HIS A 183 30.62 9.76 3.69
C HIS A 183 32.13 9.49 3.66
N PHE A 184 32.57 8.28 3.36
CA PHE A 184 34.00 7.95 3.37
C PHE A 184 34.78 8.57 2.21
N PHE A 185 34.17 8.77 1.04
CA PHE A 185 34.79 9.55 -0.04
C PHE A 185 34.96 11.03 0.32
N ALA A 186 33.97 11.62 0.99
CA ALA A 186 34.08 12.99 1.49
C ALA A 186 35.15 13.10 2.60
N MET A 187 35.21 12.12 3.51
CA MET A 187 36.23 12.05 4.57
C MET A 187 37.64 11.89 3.99
N TRP A 188 37.83 11.01 3.01
CA TRP A 188 39.11 10.86 2.30
C TRP A 188 39.59 12.19 1.69
N GLY A 189 38.65 13.00 1.22
CA GLY A 189 38.86 14.33 0.70
C GLY A 189 38.99 15.46 1.74
N THR A 190 38.98 15.14 3.03
CA THR A 190 38.90 16.10 4.13
C THR A 190 40.12 16.01 5.03
N ASN A 191 40.66 17.17 5.38
CA ASN A 191 41.73 17.31 6.33
C ASN A 191 41.26 18.02 7.59
N PHE A 192 41.75 17.60 8.75
CA PHE A 192 41.39 18.18 10.03
C PHE A 192 42.49 19.10 10.56
N VAL A 193 42.07 20.28 11.02
CA VAL A 193 42.93 21.31 11.59
C VAL A 193 42.36 21.71 12.95
N ALA A 194 43.18 21.66 14.01
CA ALA A 194 42.79 22.13 15.33
C ALA A 194 42.60 23.65 15.31
N VAL A 195 41.60 24.14 16.04
CA VAL A 195 41.32 25.57 16.17
C VAL A 195 41.05 25.87 17.65
N ASP A 196 41.62 26.97 18.14
CA ASP A 196 41.56 27.34 19.57
C ASP A 196 40.27 28.08 19.96
N GLN A 197 39.33 28.24 19.03
CA GLN A 197 38.11 29.03 19.21
C GLN A 197 36.87 28.17 19.01
N ILE A 198 35.93 28.28 19.95
CA ILE A 198 34.56 27.78 19.80
C ILE A 198 33.77 28.87 19.08
N THR A 199 33.20 28.55 17.93
CA THR A 199 32.26 29.43 17.23
C THR A 199 30.88 29.28 17.83
N GLU A 200 30.40 30.27 18.59
CA GLU A 200 29.11 30.20 19.29
C GLU A 200 27.93 30.41 18.33
N PHE A 201 27.21 29.33 17.99
CA PHE A 201 25.88 29.38 17.37
C PHE A 201 24.84 28.59 18.20
N GLY A 202 25.24 27.53 18.92
CA GLY A 202 24.41 26.79 19.87
C GLY A 202 25.22 26.08 20.99
N PRO A 203 24.54 25.34 21.89
CA PRO A 203 25.23 24.57 22.93
C PRO A 203 26.10 23.48 22.31
N THR A 204 27.22 23.18 22.97
CA THR A 204 28.15 22.15 22.52
C THR A 204 27.70 20.76 22.94
N ILE A 205 27.84 19.80 22.02
CA ILE A 205 27.55 18.38 22.21
C ILE A 205 28.89 17.64 22.21
N ASN A 206 29.19 16.91 23.28
CA ASN A 206 30.33 16.00 23.33
C ASN A 206 30.00 14.66 22.66
N ASN A 207 31.01 13.81 22.46
CA ASN A 207 30.83 12.51 21.82
C ASN A 207 29.86 11.59 22.58
N GLU A 208 29.76 11.71 23.90
CA GLU A 208 28.85 10.90 24.72
C GLU A 208 27.38 11.27 24.47
N ILE A 209 27.05 12.57 24.48
CA ILE A 209 25.70 13.06 24.19
C ILE A 209 25.34 12.77 22.73
N MET A 210 26.29 12.92 21.80
CA MET A 210 26.08 12.53 20.41
C MET A 210 25.78 11.03 20.29
N ALA A 211 26.52 10.18 20.99
CA ALA A 211 26.29 8.74 21.01
C ALA A 211 24.89 8.40 21.53
N ILE A 212 24.42 9.06 22.59
CA ILE A 212 23.05 8.89 23.09
C ILE A 212 22.03 9.26 22.00
N GLY A 213 22.19 10.41 21.34
CA GLY A 213 21.30 10.85 20.26
C GLY A 213 21.22 9.82 19.13
N VAL A 214 22.37 9.34 18.67
CA VAL A 214 22.48 8.35 17.59
C VAL A 214 21.95 6.97 18.00
N ILE A 215 22.15 6.56 19.26
CA ILE A 215 21.55 5.32 19.80
C ILE A 215 20.03 5.41 19.78
N LEU A 216 19.47 6.54 20.24
CA LEU A 216 18.02 6.74 20.27
C LEU A 216 17.41 6.72 18.86
N THR A 217 18.00 7.45 17.91
CA THR A 217 17.50 7.45 16.52
C THR A 217 17.65 6.08 15.87
N SER A 218 18.78 5.41 16.08
CA SER A 218 19.02 4.06 15.55
C SER A 218 18.07 3.02 16.14
N PHE A 219 17.76 3.12 17.44
CA PHE A 219 16.77 2.27 18.11
C PHE A 219 15.38 2.43 17.49
N VAL A 220 14.94 3.67 17.25
CA VAL A 220 13.66 3.95 16.57
C VAL A 220 13.65 3.37 15.16
N ILE A 221 14.74 3.54 14.40
CA ILE A 221 14.88 3.01 13.04
C ILE A 221 14.85 1.47 13.03
N LEU A 222 15.51 0.82 13.99
CA LEU A 222 15.52 -0.64 14.15
C LEU A 222 14.14 -1.17 14.57
N GLY A 223 13.45 -0.49 15.49
CA GLY A 223 12.08 -0.83 15.86
C GLY A 223 11.13 -0.74 14.66
N ALA A 224 11.24 0.34 13.88
CA ALA A 224 10.48 0.51 12.63
C ALA A 224 10.86 -0.54 11.58
N PHE A 225 12.14 -0.92 11.48
CA PHE A 225 12.59 -2.00 10.61
C PHE A 225 11.94 -3.33 10.98
N LEU A 226 11.92 -3.69 12.26
CA LEU A 226 11.31 -4.94 12.72
C LEU A 226 9.80 -4.94 12.42
N TRP A 227 9.12 -3.83 12.69
CA TRP A 227 7.71 -3.65 12.36
C TRP A 227 7.45 -3.85 10.86
N VAL A 228 8.20 -3.14 10.02
CA VAL A 228 8.00 -3.16 8.57
C VAL A 228 8.39 -4.52 8.00
N SER A 229 9.49 -5.12 8.45
CA SER A 229 9.93 -6.45 8.02
C SER A 229 8.91 -7.53 8.34
N ALA A 230 8.29 -7.48 9.53
CA ALA A 230 7.22 -8.39 9.89
C ALA A 230 6.06 -8.31 8.90
N THR A 231 5.68 -7.10 8.46
CA THR A 231 4.63 -6.91 7.44
C THR A 231 5.07 -7.18 6.01
N PHE A 232 6.38 -7.09 5.72
CA PHE A 232 6.95 -7.27 4.39
C PHE A 232 7.08 -8.75 4.03
N LEU A 233 7.36 -9.60 5.02
CA LEU A 233 7.48 -11.05 4.88
C LEU A 233 6.14 -11.77 4.94
N THR A 234 5.09 -11.11 5.45
CA THR A 234 3.75 -11.65 5.31
C THR A 234 3.43 -11.66 3.81
N PRO A 235 3.27 -12.82 3.15
CA PRO A 235 2.63 -12.83 1.84
C PRO A 235 1.32 -12.05 1.99
N PRO A 236 0.80 -11.41 0.93
CA PRO A 236 -0.54 -10.88 1.00
C PRO A 236 -1.36 -11.99 1.62
N SER A 237 -2.00 -11.70 2.76
CA SER A 237 -2.98 -12.65 3.25
C SER A 237 -3.79 -12.96 2.01
N VAL A 238 -4.04 -14.24 1.76
CA VAL A 238 -5.32 -14.55 1.18
C VAL A 238 -6.33 -14.11 2.26
N THR A 239 -6.47 -12.80 2.48
CA THR A 239 -7.74 -12.13 2.22
C THR A 239 -8.20 -12.90 1.02
N GLU A 240 -9.13 -13.81 1.24
CA GLU A 240 -10.08 -14.15 0.20
C GLU A 240 -10.39 -12.79 -0.40
N GLU A 241 -9.73 -12.49 -1.52
CA GLU A 241 -10.24 -11.54 -2.46
C GLU A 241 -11.58 -12.18 -2.73
N LYS A 242 -12.60 -11.68 -2.02
CA LYS A 242 -13.92 -11.56 -2.58
C LYS A 242 -13.63 -10.85 -3.89
N GLU A 243 -13.46 -11.71 -4.88
CA GLU A 243 -13.24 -11.43 -6.27
C GLU A 243 -14.13 -10.25 -6.55
N ASN A 244 -13.52 -9.19 -7.07
CA ASN A 244 -14.22 -8.00 -7.48
C ASN A 244 -15.04 -8.38 -8.72
N ASP A 245 -16.07 -9.20 -8.52
CA ASP A 245 -17.15 -9.41 -9.46
C ASP A 245 -17.83 -8.05 -9.56
N ALA A 246 -17.75 -7.48 -10.77
CA ALA A 246 -18.61 -6.42 -11.25
C ALA A 246 -19.98 -6.52 -10.57
N PRO A 247 -20.54 -5.42 -10.03
CA PRO A 247 -21.52 -5.42 -8.94
C PRO A 247 -22.28 -6.73 -8.89
N MET A 248 -21.76 -7.68 -8.12
CA MET A 248 -22.29 -9.03 -8.07
C MET A 248 -23.67 -8.87 -7.45
N THR A 249 -24.71 -8.81 -8.28
CA THR A 249 -26.10 -8.99 -7.86
C THR A 249 -26.04 -10.22 -6.95
N GLU A 250 -26.31 -10.05 -5.65
CA GLU A 250 -26.18 -11.13 -4.67
C GLU A 250 -26.76 -12.40 -5.28
N ARG A 251 -25.90 -13.38 -5.62
CA ARG A 251 -26.36 -14.63 -6.21
C ARG A 251 -27.01 -15.43 -5.08
N ILE A 252 -28.27 -15.16 -4.82
CA ILE A 252 -29.03 -15.81 -3.75
C ILE A 252 -29.22 -17.28 -4.14
N ALA A 253 -28.71 -18.19 -3.31
CA ALA A 253 -28.94 -19.62 -3.44
C ALA A 253 -30.00 -20.07 -2.42
N LEU A 254 -31.01 -20.80 -2.90
CA LEU A 254 -32.09 -21.36 -2.09
C LEU A 254 -31.65 -22.72 -1.54
N PRO A 255 -31.73 -22.96 -0.22
CA PRO A 255 -31.45 -24.25 0.38
C PRO A 255 -32.63 -25.20 0.13
N CYS A 256 -32.46 -26.06 -0.88
CA CYS A 256 -33.41 -27.06 -1.31
C CYS A 256 -33.03 -28.46 -0.83
N GLU A 257 -33.97 -29.40 -0.90
CA GLU A 257 -33.77 -30.82 -0.62
C GLU A 257 -34.14 -31.65 -1.86
N SER A 258 -33.24 -32.56 -2.22
CA SER A 258 -33.38 -33.52 -3.33
C SER A 258 -32.88 -34.89 -2.84
N ASP A 259 -33.69 -35.93 -2.94
CA ASP A 259 -33.37 -37.30 -2.52
C ASP A 259 -32.76 -37.42 -1.09
N GLY A 260 -33.28 -36.63 -0.15
CA GLY A 260 -32.83 -36.60 1.25
C GLY A 260 -31.50 -35.86 1.48
N LYS A 261 -30.95 -35.20 0.47
CA LYS A 261 -29.73 -34.38 0.55
C LYS A 261 -30.06 -32.90 0.37
N ARG A 262 -29.35 -32.04 1.10
CA ARG A 262 -29.43 -30.58 0.91
C ARG A 262 -28.67 -30.18 -0.35
N VAL A 263 -29.35 -29.47 -1.24
CA VAL A 263 -28.83 -28.93 -2.50
C VAL A 263 -29.11 -27.44 -2.53
N PHE A 264 -28.16 -26.63 -3.02
CA PHE A 264 -28.35 -25.19 -3.15
C PHE A 264 -28.66 -24.83 -4.60
N VAL A 265 -29.81 -24.21 -4.84
CA VAL A 265 -30.27 -23.81 -6.18
C VAL A 265 -30.13 -22.31 -6.35
N LEU A 266 -29.45 -21.84 -7.39
CA LEU A 266 -29.31 -20.40 -7.64
C LEU A 266 -30.65 -19.79 -8.06
N ALA A 267 -30.95 -18.58 -7.59
CA ALA A 267 -32.20 -17.88 -7.89
C ALA A 267 -32.47 -17.70 -9.40
N GLN A 268 -31.42 -17.60 -10.22
CA GLN A 268 -31.54 -17.52 -11.68
C GLN A 268 -32.09 -18.80 -12.34
N ASP A 269 -31.89 -19.97 -11.71
CA ASP A 269 -32.31 -21.28 -12.22
C ASP A 269 -33.73 -21.63 -11.74
N VAL A 270 -34.31 -20.79 -10.88
CA VAL A 270 -35.68 -20.94 -10.37
C VAL A 270 -36.65 -20.21 -11.31
N SER A 271 -37.62 -20.96 -11.80
CA SER A 271 -38.72 -20.45 -12.63
C SER A 271 -39.82 -19.82 -11.76
N PHE A 272 -40.27 -20.54 -10.73
CA PHE A 272 -41.17 -19.98 -9.71
C PHE A 272 -41.12 -20.74 -8.38
N LEU A 273 -41.68 -20.12 -7.35
CA LEU A 273 -41.85 -20.71 -6.03
C LEU A 273 -43.34 -20.75 -5.68
N ARG A 274 -43.75 -21.82 -4.99
CA ARG A 274 -45.12 -22.01 -4.48
C ARG A 274 -45.09 -22.33 -2.99
N ALA A 275 -45.89 -21.62 -2.21
CA ALA A 275 -46.08 -21.91 -0.79
C ALA A 275 -46.76 -23.28 -0.60
N ASP A 276 -46.21 -24.11 0.29
CA ASP A 276 -46.80 -25.39 0.68
C ASP A 276 -46.58 -25.62 2.19
N GLY A 277 -47.58 -25.26 3.00
CA GLY A 277 -47.48 -25.33 4.46
C GLY A 277 -46.36 -24.44 5.03
N HIS A 278 -45.42 -25.06 5.75
CA HIS A 278 -44.29 -24.39 6.39
C HIS A 278 -43.03 -24.31 5.51
N TYR A 279 -43.07 -24.86 4.31
CA TYR A 279 -41.97 -24.89 3.35
C TYR A 279 -42.41 -24.31 2.01
N THR A 280 -41.46 -24.15 1.10
CA THR A 280 -41.74 -23.62 -0.24
C THR A 280 -41.29 -24.61 -1.29
N GLN A 281 -42.16 -24.94 -2.24
CA GLN A 281 -41.79 -25.72 -3.41
C GLN A 281 -41.10 -24.81 -4.42
N VAL A 282 -39.90 -25.19 -4.83
CA VAL A 282 -39.10 -24.49 -5.84
C VAL A 282 -39.21 -25.27 -7.14
N TYR A 283 -39.65 -24.58 -8.19
CA TYR A 283 -39.76 -25.14 -9.53
C TYR A 283 -38.62 -24.61 -10.39
N THR A 284 -37.80 -25.54 -10.88
CA THR A 284 -36.68 -25.31 -11.77
C THR A 284 -36.94 -26.00 -13.10
N ASP A 285 -36.05 -25.80 -14.05
CA ASP A 285 -36.12 -26.42 -15.35
C ASP A 285 -35.89 -27.95 -15.31
N GLU A 286 -35.22 -28.43 -14.26
CA GLU A 286 -34.90 -29.86 -14.04
C GLU A 286 -35.96 -30.58 -13.20
N GLY A 287 -36.89 -29.84 -12.61
CA GLY A 287 -37.96 -30.40 -11.79
C GLY A 287 -38.27 -29.60 -10.53
N ARG A 288 -38.95 -30.26 -9.60
CA ARG A 288 -39.45 -29.65 -8.36
C ARG A 288 -38.61 -30.08 -7.16
N LEU A 289 -38.26 -29.11 -6.33
CA LEU A 289 -37.50 -29.28 -5.10
C LEU A 289 -38.23 -28.66 -3.91
N PHE A 290 -37.90 -29.09 -2.69
CA PHE A 290 -38.45 -28.52 -1.45
C PHE A 290 -37.42 -27.60 -0.80
N CYS A 291 -37.78 -26.34 -0.58
CA CYS A 291 -36.96 -25.37 0.13
C CYS A 291 -37.47 -25.19 1.56
N ALA A 292 -36.54 -25.20 2.51
CA ALA A 292 -36.84 -25.07 3.94
C ALA A 292 -37.38 -23.69 4.34
N TRP A 293 -37.28 -22.68 3.46
CA TRP A 293 -37.78 -21.34 3.73
C TRP A 293 -39.29 -21.26 3.54
N PRO A 294 -40.04 -20.62 4.47
CA PRO A 294 -41.41 -20.20 4.22
C PRO A 294 -41.47 -19.16 3.08
N ILE A 295 -42.61 -19.08 2.38
CA ILE A 295 -42.77 -18.17 1.23
C ILE A 295 -42.51 -16.70 1.59
N THR A 296 -42.79 -16.29 2.83
CA THR A 296 -42.50 -14.94 3.34
C THR A 296 -41.00 -14.68 3.41
N GLN A 297 -40.23 -15.63 3.92
CA GLN A 297 -38.77 -15.54 3.98
C GLN A 297 -38.16 -15.56 2.57
N ALA A 298 -38.71 -16.38 1.67
CA ALA A 298 -38.29 -16.41 0.27
C ALA A 298 -38.58 -15.07 -0.42
N ALA A 299 -39.74 -14.44 -0.17
CA ALA A 299 -40.10 -13.15 -0.75
C ALA A 299 -39.14 -12.03 -0.31
N THR A 300 -38.83 -11.92 0.99
CA THR A 300 -37.90 -10.89 1.49
C THR A 300 -36.52 -10.96 0.83
N ARG A 301 -36.07 -12.17 0.47
CA ARG A 301 -34.76 -12.37 -0.16
C ARG A 301 -34.80 -12.25 -1.68
N LEU A 302 -35.83 -12.76 -2.35
CA LEU A 302 -35.86 -12.85 -3.80
C LEU A 302 -36.48 -11.64 -4.50
N LEU A 303 -37.36 -10.87 -3.83
CA LEU A 303 -37.92 -9.66 -4.42
C LEU A 303 -36.83 -8.62 -4.80
N PRO A 304 -35.79 -8.36 -3.96
CA PRO A 304 -34.67 -7.50 -4.33
C PRO A 304 -33.86 -7.98 -5.55
N THR A 305 -33.86 -9.29 -5.83
CA THR A 305 -33.12 -9.86 -6.97
C THR A 305 -33.95 -9.88 -8.27
N GLY A 306 -35.13 -9.24 -8.27
CA GLY A 306 -35.99 -9.13 -9.45
C GLY A 306 -37.09 -10.19 -9.56
N PHE A 307 -37.30 -11.04 -8.55
CA PHE A 307 -38.53 -11.85 -8.50
C PHE A 307 -39.74 -10.97 -8.24
N ILE A 308 -40.90 -11.46 -8.67
CA ILE A 308 -42.17 -10.78 -8.43
C ILE A 308 -43.17 -11.68 -7.71
N GLN A 309 -43.91 -11.09 -6.77
CA GLN A 309 -44.99 -11.77 -6.09
C GLN A 309 -46.29 -11.58 -6.88
N VAL A 310 -46.71 -12.61 -7.60
CA VAL A 310 -47.89 -12.59 -8.47
C VAL A 310 -49.16 -13.04 -7.74
N HIS A 311 -49.01 -13.72 -6.61
CA HIS A 311 -50.08 -14.13 -5.70
C HIS A 311 -49.50 -14.30 -4.29
N ARG A 312 -50.35 -14.29 -3.25
CA ARG A 312 -49.89 -14.47 -1.85
C ARG A 312 -49.09 -15.76 -1.60
N SER A 313 -49.24 -16.74 -2.49
CA SER A 313 -48.60 -18.06 -2.41
C SER A 313 -47.59 -18.32 -3.54
N TYR A 314 -47.32 -17.34 -4.43
CA TYR A 314 -46.46 -17.53 -5.60
C TYR A 314 -45.49 -16.38 -5.82
N LEU A 315 -44.21 -16.72 -6.01
CA LEU A 315 -43.15 -15.82 -6.49
C LEU A 315 -42.67 -16.33 -7.85
N VAL A 316 -42.49 -15.46 -8.82
CA VAL A 316 -42.12 -15.83 -10.20
C VAL A 316 -40.87 -15.07 -10.60
N ASN A 317 -39.98 -15.74 -11.33
CA ASN A 317 -38.86 -15.11 -12.01
C ASN A 317 -39.33 -14.57 -13.37
N PRO A 318 -39.37 -13.24 -13.59
CA PRO A 318 -39.83 -12.67 -14.85
C PRO A 318 -39.03 -13.16 -16.06
N SER A 319 -37.72 -13.40 -15.91
CA SER A 319 -36.85 -13.83 -17.01
C SER A 319 -37.18 -15.20 -17.61
N LYS A 320 -37.95 -16.02 -16.89
CA LYS A 320 -38.35 -17.38 -17.31
C LYS A 320 -39.78 -17.45 -17.86
N ILE A 321 -40.51 -16.33 -17.88
CA ILE A 321 -41.90 -16.30 -18.36
C ILE A 321 -41.93 -16.37 -19.89
N ALA A 322 -42.65 -17.34 -20.45
CA ALA A 322 -42.88 -17.41 -21.89
C ALA A 322 -44.07 -16.57 -22.33
N ARG A 323 -45.19 -16.71 -21.63
CA ARG A 323 -46.46 -16.11 -22.03
C ARG A 323 -47.34 -15.83 -20.83
N PHE A 324 -48.12 -14.76 -20.92
CA PHE A 324 -49.21 -14.47 -20.01
C PHE A 324 -50.54 -14.65 -20.72
N GLU A 325 -51.43 -15.47 -20.15
CA GLU A 325 -52.79 -15.68 -20.65
C GLU A 325 -53.81 -15.01 -19.72
N ARG A 326 -54.76 -14.29 -20.31
CA ARG A 326 -55.82 -13.60 -19.59
C ARG A 326 -57.15 -14.32 -19.82
N GLY A 327 -57.67 -14.93 -18.77
CA GLY A 327 -59.06 -15.35 -18.70
C GLY A 327 -59.98 -14.18 -18.29
N LYS A 328 -61.30 -14.41 -18.33
CA LYS A 328 -62.32 -13.39 -17.98
C LYS A 328 -62.10 -12.75 -16.60
N ASP A 329 -61.57 -13.51 -15.63
CA ASP A 329 -61.44 -13.07 -14.22
C ASP A 329 -60.11 -13.44 -13.51
N LYS A 330 -59.22 -14.15 -14.20
CA LYS A 330 -57.95 -14.67 -13.68
C LYS A 330 -56.87 -14.56 -14.76
N GLY A 331 -55.65 -14.17 -14.38
CA GLY A 331 -54.47 -14.25 -15.22
C GLY A 331 -53.65 -15.50 -14.88
N SER A 332 -53.01 -16.11 -15.87
CA SER A 332 -52.09 -17.23 -15.68
C SER A 332 -50.79 -16.99 -16.43
N ILE A 333 -49.68 -17.29 -15.77
CA ILE A 333 -48.33 -17.26 -16.34
C ILE A 333 -47.97 -18.66 -16.81
N LEU A 334 -47.47 -18.75 -18.03
CA LEU A 334 -46.93 -19.96 -18.67
C LEU A 334 -45.42 -19.78 -18.87
N PHE A 335 -44.68 -20.85 -18.63
CA PHE A 335 -43.22 -20.91 -18.78
C PHE A 335 -42.86 -21.61 -20.09
N SER A 336 -41.64 -21.40 -20.60
CA SER A 336 -41.21 -21.96 -21.90
C SER A 336 -41.10 -23.48 -21.92
N GLN A 337 -41.17 -24.11 -20.74
CA GLN A 337 -40.97 -25.54 -20.58
C GLN A 337 -42.29 -26.23 -20.28
N ASP A 338 -42.64 -27.21 -21.11
CA ASP A 338 -43.92 -27.94 -21.05
C ASP A 338 -44.14 -28.71 -19.74
N LEU A 339 -43.10 -28.87 -18.92
CA LEU A 339 -43.13 -29.59 -17.63
C LEU A 339 -43.58 -28.70 -16.44
N LEU A 340 -43.69 -27.38 -16.61
CA LEU A 340 -44.03 -26.45 -15.53
C LEU A 340 -45.54 -26.14 -15.51
N PRO A 341 -46.23 -26.24 -14.34
CA PRO A 341 -47.65 -25.94 -14.25
C PRO A 341 -47.91 -24.43 -14.36
N PRO A 342 -49.10 -24.02 -14.86
CA PRO A 342 -49.46 -22.61 -14.98
C PRO A 342 -49.58 -21.93 -13.60
N VAL A 343 -49.00 -20.74 -13.46
CA VAL A 343 -49.01 -19.99 -12.19
C VAL A 343 -50.15 -18.94 -12.19
N PRO A 344 -51.07 -18.98 -11.20
CA PRO A 344 -52.17 -18.02 -11.13
C PRO A 344 -51.70 -16.65 -10.63
N VAL A 345 -52.21 -15.58 -11.25
CA VAL A 345 -51.93 -14.18 -10.90
C VAL A 345 -53.16 -13.55 -10.25
N SER A 346 -52.97 -12.84 -9.13
CA SER A 346 -54.06 -12.14 -8.44
C SER A 346 -54.52 -10.91 -9.23
N ARG A 347 -55.82 -10.58 -9.15
CA ARG A 347 -56.42 -9.43 -9.85
C ARG A 347 -55.66 -8.11 -9.63
N SER A 348 -55.16 -7.90 -8.41
CA SER A 348 -54.36 -6.73 -8.02
C SER A 348 -52.97 -6.65 -8.66
N LYS A 349 -52.43 -7.78 -9.14
CA LYS A 349 -51.06 -7.90 -9.67
C LYS A 349 -50.99 -8.14 -11.18
N VAL A 350 -52.14 -8.23 -11.85
CA VAL A 350 -52.21 -8.41 -13.32
C VAL A 350 -51.53 -7.25 -14.06
N LYS A 351 -51.76 -6.00 -13.64
CA LYS A 351 -51.19 -4.83 -14.30
C LYS A 351 -49.66 -4.78 -14.15
N ASP A 352 -49.15 -5.02 -12.94
CA ASP A 352 -47.71 -5.07 -12.64
C ASP A 352 -46.98 -6.12 -13.50
N VAL A 353 -47.57 -7.31 -13.65
CA VAL A 353 -46.99 -8.39 -14.49
C VAL A 353 -46.98 -7.99 -15.97
N GLN A 354 -48.03 -7.33 -16.46
CA GLN A 354 -48.11 -6.89 -17.86
C GLN A 354 -47.08 -5.82 -18.21
N GLU A 355 -46.88 -4.82 -17.33
CA GLU A 355 -45.88 -3.76 -17.53
C GLU A 355 -44.45 -4.34 -17.55
N LEU A 356 -44.15 -5.30 -16.68
CA LEU A 356 -42.85 -5.98 -16.65
C LEU A 356 -42.59 -6.85 -17.89
N MET A 357 -43.60 -7.59 -18.36
CA MET A 357 -43.48 -8.33 -19.61
C MET A 357 -43.31 -7.40 -20.81
N ALA A 358 -44.01 -6.27 -20.86
CA ALA A 358 -43.83 -5.27 -21.91
C ALA A 358 -42.41 -4.70 -21.92
N ALA A 359 -41.79 -4.51 -20.75
CA ALA A 359 -40.40 -4.07 -20.62
C ALA A 359 -39.38 -5.14 -21.06
N GLN A 360 -39.71 -6.44 -20.96
CA GLN A 360 -38.87 -7.55 -21.42
C GLN A 360 -39.05 -7.88 -22.92
N VAL A 361 -40.22 -7.61 -23.50
CA VAL A 361 -40.60 -7.98 -24.89
C VAL A 361 -40.11 -6.97 -25.95
N GLY A 362 -39.17 -6.08 -25.60
CA GLY A 362 -38.55 -5.12 -26.53
C GLY A 362 -37.62 -5.71 -27.61
N ALA A 363 -37.53 -7.03 -27.81
CA ALA A 363 -36.62 -7.63 -28.79
C ALA A 363 -37.10 -8.92 -29.46
N ILE A 364 -38.41 -9.07 -29.75
CA ILE A 364 -38.86 -10.06 -30.73
C ILE A 364 -38.91 -9.36 -32.10
N ARG A 365 -37.90 -9.59 -32.93
CA ARG A 365 -37.95 -9.30 -34.37
C ARG A 365 -39.13 -10.08 -34.95
N ALA A 366 -40.09 -9.37 -35.52
CA ALA A 366 -40.98 -9.95 -36.51
C ALA A 366 -40.13 -10.49 -37.66
N ASN A 367 -40.33 -11.76 -38.01
CA ASN A 367 -40.10 -12.28 -39.34
C ASN A 367 -41.47 -12.67 -39.90
#